data_AF-A0A815TZQ8-F1
#
_entry.id   AF-A0A815TZQ8-F1
#
_cell.length_a   1.000
_cell.length_b   1.000
_cell.length_c   1.000
_cell.angle_alpha   90.00
_cell.angle_beta   90.00
_cell.angle_gamma   90.00
#
_symmetry.space_group_name_H-M   'P 1'
#
loop_
_entity.id
_entity.type
_entity.pdbx_description
1 polymer ?
#
loop_
_entity_poly.entity_id
_entity_poly.type
_entity_poly.pdbx_seq_one_letter_code
_entity_poly.pdbx_strand_id
1 'polypeptide(L)'
;MRMPYTTSTSQVNSFYQNLYEYFNSGTYCDLTFLVGCKKFPCHRIILASSSPYFQALLTHTFKENKLDSIELRDIDSDIFSLLLNYIYSGK
;
A
#
# COMPACT_ATOMS: atom_id res chain seq x y z
N MET A 1 -4.24 9.64 -32.72
CA MET A 1 -5.58 9.35 -32.17
C MET A 1 -5.49 9.52 -30.66
N ARG A 2 -5.95 10.65 -30.11
CA ARG A 2 -5.83 10.99 -28.69
C ARG A 2 -7.17 10.65 -28.03
N MET A 3 -7.24 9.58 -27.24
CA MET A 3 -8.44 9.25 -26.46
C MET A 3 -8.55 10.26 -25.30
N PRO A 4 -9.67 10.98 -25.13
CA PRO A 4 -9.88 11.86 -23.99
C PRO A 4 -10.37 11.00 -22.83
N TYR A 5 -9.46 10.51 -21.98
CA TYR A 5 -9.86 10.03 -20.66
C TYR A 5 -10.18 11.27 -19.82
N THR A 6 -11.41 11.78 -19.93
CA THR A 6 -11.95 12.68 -18.90
C THR A 6 -12.29 11.78 -17.71
N THR A 7 -11.30 11.44 -16.89
CA THR A 7 -11.58 10.74 -15.64
C THR A 7 -12.43 11.67 -14.79
N SER A 8 -13.72 11.38 -14.65
CA SER A 8 -14.58 12.17 -13.78
C SER A 8 -14.06 11.99 -12.36
N THR A 9 -13.88 13.09 -11.63
CA THR A 9 -13.38 13.09 -10.24
C THR A 9 -14.12 12.09 -9.35
N SER A 10 -15.40 11.81 -9.66
CA SER A 10 -16.22 10.79 -9.00
C SER A 10 -15.66 9.37 -9.10
N GLN A 11 -15.13 8.95 -10.26
CA GLN A 11 -14.58 7.60 -10.45
C GLN A 11 -13.30 7.38 -9.64
N VAL A 12 -12.43 8.40 -9.60
CA VAL A 12 -11.19 8.37 -8.80
C VAL A 12 -11.52 8.27 -7.31
N ASN A 13 -12.50 9.03 -6.84
CA ASN A 13 -12.92 8.98 -5.44
C ASN A 13 -13.49 7.60 -5.07
N SER A 14 -14.35 7.01 -5.91
CA SER A 14 -14.86 5.66 -5.64
C SER A 14 -13.76 4.60 -5.62
N PHE A 15 -12.71 4.75 -6.44
CA PHE A 15 -11.57 3.84 -6.43
C PHE A 15 -10.83 3.88 -5.08
N TYR A 16 -10.48 5.08 -4.57
CA TYR A 16 -9.82 5.20 -3.27
C TYR A 16 -10.69 4.74 -2.10
N GLN A 17 -12.02 4.94 -2.15
CA GLN A 17 -12.93 4.37 -1.14
C GLN A 17 -12.85 2.84 -1.11
N ASN A 18 -12.93 2.19 -2.29
CA ASN A 18 -12.83 0.73 -2.37
C ASN A 18 -11.46 0.22 -1.88
N LEU A 19 -10.36 0.90 -2.25
CA LEU A 19 -9.03 0.54 -1.76
C LEU A 19 -8.92 0.64 -0.23
N TYR A 20 -9.51 1.69 0.35
CA TYR A 20 -9.54 1.89 1.78
C TYR A 20 -10.36 0.82 2.50
N GLU A 21 -11.49 0.40 1.93
CA GLU A 21 -12.30 -0.72 2.43
C GLU A 21 -11.53 -2.06 2.38
N TYR A 22 -10.83 -2.34 1.29
CA TYR A 22 -9.97 -3.53 1.19
C TYR A 22 -8.82 -3.50 2.19
N PHE A 23 -8.23 -2.34 2.42
CA PHE A 23 -7.20 -2.16 3.45
C PHE A 23 -7.74 -2.46 4.86
N ASN A 24 -8.89 -1.91 5.23
CA ASN A 24 -9.49 -2.13 6.56
C ASN A 24 -9.95 -3.57 6.77
N SER A 25 -10.45 -4.23 5.73
CA SER A 25 -10.89 -5.63 5.80
C SER A 25 -9.75 -6.65 5.67
N GLY A 26 -8.58 -6.23 5.17
CA GLY A 26 -7.46 -7.11 4.84
C GLY A 26 -7.69 -7.97 3.59
N THR A 27 -8.76 -7.69 2.82
CA THR A 27 -9.09 -8.45 1.61
C THR A 27 -8.03 -8.24 0.54
N TYR A 28 -7.56 -9.31 -0.12
CA TYR A 28 -6.52 -9.26 -1.16
C TYR A 28 -5.12 -8.78 -0.72
N CYS A 29 -4.87 -8.63 0.58
CA CYS A 29 -3.53 -8.33 1.08
C CYS A 29 -2.58 -9.52 0.82
N ASP A 30 -1.44 -9.23 0.20
CA ASP A 30 -0.41 -10.18 -0.23
C ASP A 30 0.95 -9.92 0.44
N LEU A 31 0.96 -9.03 1.44
CA LEU A 31 2.13 -8.70 2.24
C LEU A 31 1.73 -8.25 3.65
N THR A 32 2.56 -8.56 4.64
CA THR A 32 2.41 -8.06 6.01
C THR A 32 3.66 -7.31 6.48
N PHE A 33 3.52 -6.04 6.84
CA PHE A 33 4.60 -5.34 7.54
C PHE A 33 4.56 -5.62 9.04
N LEU A 34 5.73 -5.93 9.62
CA LEU A 34 5.93 -6.04 11.06
C LEU A 34 6.63 -4.76 11.51
N VAL A 35 5.95 -3.92 12.29
CA VAL A 35 6.51 -2.65 12.79
C VAL A 35 6.36 -2.62 14.30
N GLY A 36 7.49 -2.77 14.99
CA GLY A 36 7.50 -3.03 16.44
C GLY A 36 6.70 -4.28 16.77
N CYS A 37 5.65 -4.14 17.58
CA CYS A 37 4.76 -5.25 17.98
C CYS A 37 3.48 -5.35 17.13
N LYS A 38 3.30 -4.48 16.11
CA LYS A 38 2.08 -4.43 15.29
C LYS A 38 2.30 -5.09 13.92
N LYS A 39 1.22 -5.65 13.37
CA LYS A 39 1.18 -6.25 12.03
C LYS A 39 0.27 -5.43 11.14
N PHE A 40 0.72 -5.17 9.92
CA PHE A 40 -0.01 -4.38 8.93
C PHE A 40 -0.15 -5.19 7.63
N PRO A 41 -1.26 -5.93 7.44
CA PRO A 41 -1.56 -6.53 6.15
C PRO A 41 -1.78 -5.41 5.12
N CYS A 42 -1.17 -5.56 3.95
CA CYS A 42 -1.11 -4.54 2.91
C CYS A 42 -1.06 -5.19 1.52
N HIS A 43 -1.35 -4.38 0.51
CA HIS A 43 -1.24 -4.74 -0.90
C HIS A 43 0.08 -4.22 -1.46
N ARG A 44 0.91 -5.14 -1.97
CA ARG A 44 2.22 -4.84 -2.55
C ARG A 44 2.12 -3.84 -3.69
N ILE A 45 1.16 -4.05 -4.60
CA ILE A 45 1.02 -3.24 -5.80
C ILE A 45 0.69 -1.77 -5.47
N ILE A 46 -0.18 -1.54 -4.49
CA ILE A 46 -0.59 -0.19 -4.08
C ILE A 46 0.60 0.55 -3.47
N LEU A 47 1.36 -0.12 -2.60
CA LEU A 47 2.56 0.46 -2.00
C LEU A 47 3.64 0.76 -3.05
N ALA A 48 3.93 -0.18 -3.94
CA ALA A 48 4.89 0.01 -5.02
C ALA A 48 4.51 1.17 -5.95
N SER A 49 3.22 1.35 -6.24
CA SER A 49 2.73 2.48 -7.04
C SER A 49 2.78 3.82 -6.29
N SER A 50 2.66 3.81 -4.97
CA SER A 50 2.62 5.02 -4.15
C SER A 50 3.98 5.68 -3.93
N SER A 51 5.09 4.92 -3.95
CA SER A 51 6.42 5.45 -3.66
C SER A 51 7.55 4.63 -4.31
N PRO A 52 8.56 5.29 -4.90
CA PRO A 52 9.77 4.63 -5.39
C PRO A 52 10.52 3.83 -4.31
N TYR A 53 10.43 4.26 -3.04
CA TYR A 53 11.01 3.52 -1.91
C TYR A 53 10.38 2.14 -1.76
N PHE A 54 9.04 2.07 -1.71
CA PHE A 54 8.34 0.79 -1.61
C PHE A 54 8.54 -0.04 -2.87
N GLN A 55 8.58 0.57 -4.05
CA GLN A 55 8.88 -0.15 -5.28
C GLN A 55 10.26 -0.84 -5.20
N ALA A 56 11.29 -0.12 -4.79
CA ALA A 56 12.63 -0.68 -4.63
C ALA A 56 12.65 -1.78 -3.56
N LEU A 57 12.12 -1.49 -2.36
CA LEU A 57 12.02 -2.42 -1.23
C LEU A 57 11.38 -3.75 -1.67
N LEU A 58 10.19 -3.68 -2.26
CA LEU A 58 9.41 -4.86 -2.67
C LEU A 58 10.04 -5.62 -3.84
N THR A 59 10.77 -4.93 -4.72
CA THR A 59 11.53 -5.57 -5.81
C THR A 59 12.72 -6.36 -5.26
N HIS A 60 13.44 -5.80 -4.27
CA HIS A 60 14.54 -6.49 -3.61
C HIS A 60 14.04 -7.71 -2.82
N THR A 61 12.98 -7.57 -2.04
CA THR A 61 12.37 -8.67 -1.27
C THR A 61 11.90 -9.82 -2.19
N PHE A 62 11.32 -9.50 -3.35
CA PHE A 62 10.88 -10.53 -4.30
C PHE A 62 12.05 -11.33 -4.90
N LYS A 63 13.17 -10.66 -5.23
CA LYS A 63 14.37 -11.32 -5.75
C LYS A 63 14.99 -12.27 -4.74
N GLU A 64 14.82 -12.01 -3.44
CA GLU A 64 15.32 -12.86 -2.37
C GLU A 64 14.39 -14.03 -2.04
N ASN A 65 13.25 -14.19 -2.74
CA ASN A 65 12.23 -15.22 -2.49
C ASN A 65 11.77 -15.29 -1.02
N LYS A 66 11.95 -14.18 -0.29
CA LYS A 66 11.73 -14.12 1.14
C LYS A 66 10.40 -13.45 1.44
N LEU A 67 9.49 -14.31 1.89
CA LEU A 67 8.43 -14.06 2.88
C LEU A 67 7.33 -13.07 2.50
N ASP A 68 6.10 -13.49 2.80
CA ASP A 68 4.89 -12.66 2.81
C ASP A 68 4.92 -11.58 3.92
N SER A 69 6.09 -11.34 4.54
CA SER A 69 6.25 -10.37 5.62
C SER A 69 7.59 -9.64 5.59
N ILE A 70 7.56 -8.34 5.90
CA ILE A 70 8.73 -7.45 5.96
C ILE A 70 8.76 -6.76 7.32
N GLU A 71 9.88 -6.86 8.02
CA GLU A 71 10.09 -6.17 9.30
C GLU A 71 10.69 -4.77 9.06
N LEU A 72 10.06 -3.73 9.60
CA LEU A 72 10.60 -2.37 9.61
C LEU A 72 10.95 -1.99 11.06
N ARG A 73 12.23 -1.70 11.30
CA ARG A 73 12.76 -1.40 12.64
C ARG A 73 12.92 0.10 12.90
N ASP A 74 13.03 0.90 11.85
CA ASP A 74 13.40 2.33 11.95
C ASP A 74 12.20 3.28 11.83
N ILE A 75 10.98 2.77 12.00
CA ILE A 75 9.76 3.58 11.95
C ILE A 75 8.82 3.22 13.09
N ASP A 76 8.21 4.24 13.68
CA ASP A 76 7.18 4.05 14.70
C ASP A 76 5.90 3.50 14.08
N SER A 77 5.24 2.59 14.79
CA SER A 77 4.04 1.90 14.30
C SER A 77 2.86 2.85 14.03
N ASP A 78 2.74 3.95 14.77
CA ASP A 78 1.67 4.94 14.60
C ASP A 78 1.96 5.83 13.40
N ILE A 79 3.23 6.19 13.18
CA ILE A 79 3.67 6.91 11.97
C ILE A 79 3.43 6.04 10.73
N PHE A 80 3.76 4.75 10.79
CA PHE A 80 3.53 3.84 9.68
C PHE A 80 2.04 3.67 9.38
N SER A 81 1.19 3.59 10.43
CA SER A 81 -0.27 3.56 10.25
C SER A 81 -0.79 4.82 9.57
N LEU A 82 -0.30 6.00 9.94
CA LEU A 82 -0.67 7.26 9.30
C LEU A 82 -0.26 7.29 7.82
N LEU A 83 0.95 6.81 7.52
CA LEU A 83 1.44 6.69 6.14
C LEU A 83 0.55 5.77 5.29
N LEU A 84 0.15 4.62 5.83
CA LEU A 84 -0.77 3.72 5.13
C LEU A 84 -2.13 4.39 4.89
N ASN A 85 -2.70 5.07 5.89
CA ASN A 85 -3.96 5.79 5.72
C ASN A 85 -3.86 6.83 4.59
N TYR A 86 -2.75 7.57 4.51
CA TYR A 86 -2.51 8.52 3.42
C TYR A 86 -2.48 7.82 2.05
N ILE A 87 -1.71 6.73 1.93
CA ILE A 87 -1.56 5.99 0.66
C ILE A 87 -2.90 5.42 0.17
N TYR A 88 -3.71 4.85 1.07
CA TYR A 88 -4.96 4.19 0.69
C TYR A 88 -6.15 5.14 0.53
N SER A 89 -6.16 6.29 1.21
CA SER A 89 -7.25 7.26 1.11
C SER A 89 -7.01 8.35 0.06
N GLY A 90 -5.75 8.56 -0.35
CA GLY A 90 -5.37 9.63 -1.28
C GLY A 90 -5.57 11.04 -0.72
N LYS A 91 -5.61 11.17 0.62
CA LYS A 91 -5.85 12.43 1.35
C LYS A 91 -4.75 12.71 2.35
#